data_AF-A0A3D9BDC5-F1
#
_entry.id   AF-A0A3D9BDC5-F1
#
_cell.length_a   1.000
_cell.length_b   1.000
_cell.length_c   1.000
_cell.angle_alpha   90.00
_cell.angle_beta   90.00
_cell.angle_gamma   90.00
#
_symmetry.space_group_name_H-M   'P 1'
#
loop_
_entity.id
_entity.type
_entity.pdbx_description
1 polymer ?
#
loop_
_entity_poly.entity_id
_entity_poly.type
_entity_poly.pdbx_seq_one_letter_code
_entity_poly.pdbx_strand_id
1 'polypeptide(L)'
;MAEAKCDVSFNIKYNSSEPITKAAVHYEYPPGTPITYNINPLPQSGDKVVLNDIQAPGTYNLEVELAVGGISAMTNTTLTVGRCSSASSCEFPKIETVEVLKNGQIVMKYFADTTNLATLEYQIATDSEFTNIIYVKVGFSDINNTLSEYIDMKNGKILNNTKLYIRIRKYCKPDGISDWSNVVEFQSGEWNNPVEAYCLPADGDDLNQDICYGTRGFAWKTKVTLTTSQPEVGSLIYLTNGKLAIPENIKNLGQTAPDKFKDYGIRWIRFPSFYNDVVFVVDSKTGRIEDSFNYKC
;
A
#
# COMPACT_ATOMS: atom_id res chain seq x y z
N MET A 1 20.48 4.03 26.84
CA MET A 1 19.56 3.88 25.69
C MET A 1 18.61 5.05 25.76
N ALA A 2 18.47 5.84 24.68
CA ALA A 2 17.51 6.94 24.66
C ALA A 2 16.09 6.35 24.66
N GLU A 3 15.22 6.79 25.58
CA GLU A 3 13.80 6.47 25.51
C GLU A 3 13.24 7.01 24.19
N ALA A 4 12.57 6.17 23.42
CA ALA A 4 11.90 6.59 22.20
C ALA A 4 10.81 7.61 22.56
N LYS A 5 10.77 8.71 21.81
CA LYS A 5 9.91 9.85 22.06
C LYS A 5 8.93 10.00 20.90
N CYS A 6 7.66 10.25 21.21
CA CYS A 6 6.64 10.58 20.23
C CYS A 6 6.57 12.09 20.03
N ASP A 7 6.42 12.50 18.78
CA ASP A 7 5.91 13.83 18.44
C ASP A 7 4.41 13.71 18.16
N VAL A 8 3.63 14.60 18.76
CA VAL A 8 2.19 14.65 18.54
C VAL A 8 1.81 16.00 17.96
N SER A 9 0.92 16.00 16.98
CA SER A 9 0.48 17.25 16.35
C SER A 9 -1.03 17.39 16.27
N PHE A 10 -1.50 18.62 16.43
CA PHE A 10 -2.90 18.99 16.30
C PHE A 10 -3.02 20.41 15.74
N ASN A 11 -4.21 20.75 15.23
CA ASN A 11 -4.49 22.09 14.73
C ASN A 11 -5.26 22.89 15.79
N ILE A 12 -4.88 24.14 15.98
CA ILE A 12 -5.61 25.08 16.85
C ILE A 12 -6.45 25.99 15.97
N LYS A 13 -7.76 26.05 16.20
CA LYS A 13 -8.66 27.00 15.54
C LYS A 13 -9.25 27.95 16.58
N TYR A 14 -9.17 29.25 16.30
CA TYR A 14 -9.73 30.29 17.16
C TYR A 14 -10.23 31.48 16.31
N ASN A 15 -11.04 32.33 16.91
CA ASN A 15 -11.42 33.62 16.33
C ASN A 15 -11.01 34.72 17.31
N SER A 16 -10.25 35.71 16.82
CA SER A 16 -9.80 36.84 17.62
C SER A 16 -9.76 38.09 16.75
N SER A 17 -10.20 39.22 17.31
CA SER A 17 -10.08 40.54 16.69
C SER A 17 -8.68 41.13 16.82
N GLU A 18 -7.84 40.55 17.68
CA GLU A 18 -6.46 40.98 17.93
C GLU A 18 -5.48 39.80 17.84
N PRO A 19 -4.18 40.05 17.55
CA PRO A 19 -3.17 38.99 17.56
C PRO A 19 -3.03 38.38 18.96
N ILE A 20 -2.88 37.05 19.02
CA ILE A 20 -2.52 36.38 20.26
C ILE A 20 -1.12 36.84 20.71
N THR A 21 -0.95 36.98 22.01
CA THR A 21 0.30 37.40 22.66
C THR A 21 0.97 36.25 23.43
N LYS A 22 0.23 35.17 23.71
CA LYS A 22 0.72 33.95 24.36
C LYS A 22 -0.05 32.74 23.84
N ALA A 23 0.64 31.63 23.67
CA ALA A 23 0.06 30.33 23.39
C ALA A 23 0.82 29.26 24.17
N ALA A 24 0.10 28.44 24.94
CA ALA A 24 0.68 27.35 25.71
C ALA A 24 -0.26 26.14 25.69
N VAL A 25 0.33 24.96 25.90
CA VAL A 25 -0.40 23.71 26.05
C VAL A 25 0.06 23.10 27.35
N HIS A 26 -0.88 22.95 28.28
CA HIS A 26 -0.67 22.18 29.49
C HIS A 26 -1.16 20.77 29.22
N TYR A 27 -0.31 19.77 29.41
CA TYR A 27 -0.70 18.39 29.21
C TYR A 27 -0.30 17.52 30.39
N GLU A 28 -1.19 16.61 30.76
CA GLU A 28 -0.96 15.64 31.83
C GLU A 28 -1.16 14.23 31.30
N TYR A 29 -0.29 13.32 31.74
CA TYR A 29 -0.46 11.88 31.62
C TYR A 29 -0.90 11.29 32.96
N PRO A 30 -2.21 11.09 33.21
CA PRO A 30 -2.68 10.72 34.54
C PRO A 30 -2.26 9.29 34.94
N PRO A 31 -1.81 9.06 36.20
CA PRO A 31 -1.56 10.07 37.23
C PRO A 31 -0.20 10.76 37.01
N GLY A 32 -0.20 12.09 36.84
CA GLY A 32 1.03 12.84 36.56
C GLY A 32 0.96 14.30 36.98
N THR A 33 2.09 15.01 36.92
CA THR A 33 2.09 16.47 37.05
C THR A 33 1.88 17.09 35.67
N PRO A 34 0.99 18.08 35.51
CA PRO A 34 0.83 18.79 34.24
C PRO A 34 2.15 19.42 33.78
N ILE A 35 2.55 19.13 32.55
CA ILE A 35 3.71 19.72 31.88
C ILE A 35 3.22 20.88 31.02
N THR A 36 3.93 22.01 31.05
CA THR A 36 3.60 23.18 30.22
C THR A 36 4.53 23.26 29.03
N TYR A 37 3.97 23.31 27.82
CA TYR A 37 4.66 23.54 26.58
C TYR A 37 4.28 24.90 26.00
N ASN A 38 5.24 25.82 25.94
CA ASN A 38 5.03 27.12 25.31
C ASN A 38 5.12 26.98 23.79
N ILE A 39 4.08 27.41 23.08
CA ILE A 39 4.05 27.34 21.61
C ILE A 39 4.78 28.56 21.06
N ASN A 40 5.89 28.32 20.34
CA ASN A 40 6.68 29.34 19.66
C ASN A 40 7.13 28.80 18.28
N PRO A 41 6.87 29.51 17.16
CA PRO A 41 6.17 30.80 17.04
C PRO A 41 4.70 30.75 17.46
N LEU A 42 4.13 31.91 17.78
CA LEU A 42 2.71 32.03 18.12
C LEU A 42 1.85 31.57 16.93
N PRO A 43 0.94 30.59 17.12
CA PRO A 43 0.20 29.98 16.02
C PRO A 43 -0.89 30.91 15.47
N GLN A 44 -1.05 30.98 14.16
CA GLN A 44 -2.25 31.54 13.55
C GLN A 44 -3.42 30.54 13.63
N SER A 45 -4.64 31.04 13.46
CA SER A 45 -5.82 30.18 13.47
C SER A 45 -5.77 29.19 12.30
N GLY A 46 -5.79 27.90 12.62
CA GLY A 46 -5.65 26.79 11.68
C GLY A 46 -4.26 26.17 11.66
N ASP A 47 -3.25 26.79 12.28
CA ASP A 47 -1.88 26.29 12.27
C ASP A 47 -1.75 24.92 12.97
N LYS A 48 -0.80 24.14 12.46
CA LYS A 48 -0.40 22.86 13.05
C LYS A 48 0.61 23.13 14.17
N VAL A 49 0.28 22.73 15.38
CA VAL A 49 1.18 22.73 16.54
C VAL A 49 1.72 21.32 16.74
N VAL A 50 3.01 21.21 17.08
CA VAL A 50 3.67 19.95 17.40
C VAL A 50 4.16 20.00 18.85
N LEU A 51 3.70 19.05 19.65
CA LEU A 51 4.25 18.72 20.97
C LEU A 51 5.30 17.63 20.78
N ASN A 52 6.55 17.98 21.04
CA ASN A 52 7.65 17.03 20.96
C ASN A 52 7.80 16.29 22.29
N ASP A 53 8.57 15.21 22.27
CA ASP A 53 9.05 14.54 23.49
C ASP A 53 7.97 13.87 24.37
N ILE A 54 6.86 13.41 23.79
CA ILE A 54 5.86 12.62 24.53
C ILE A 54 6.43 11.20 24.76
N GLN A 55 6.72 10.87 26.03
CA GLN A 55 7.51 9.68 26.38
C GLN A 55 6.70 8.39 26.51
N ALA A 56 5.39 8.47 26.76
CA ALA A 56 4.58 7.31 27.10
C ALA A 56 3.33 7.16 26.22
N PRO A 57 2.92 5.93 25.88
CA PRO A 57 1.60 5.70 25.33
C PRO A 57 0.52 5.88 26.40
N GLY A 58 -0.63 6.39 26.00
CA GLY A 58 -1.90 6.42 26.72
C GLY A 58 -2.67 7.71 26.47
N THR A 59 -3.64 8.03 27.33
CA THR A 59 -4.52 9.20 27.11
C THR A 59 -4.05 10.39 27.92
N TYR A 60 -3.69 11.45 27.21
CA TYR A 60 -3.28 12.73 27.75
C TYR A 60 -4.47 13.66 27.83
N ASN A 61 -4.59 14.41 28.93
CA ASN A 61 -5.49 15.55 29.01
C ASN A 61 -4.70 16.79 28.58
N LEU A 62 -5.20 17.53 27.60
CA LEU A 62 -4.58 18.75 27.11
C LEU A 62 -5.50 19.93 27.43
N GLU A 63 -4.92 20.96 28.01
CA GLU A 63 -5.50 22.29 28.17
C GLU A 63 -4.70 23.24 27.29
N VAL A 64 -5.35 23.78 26.25
CA VAL A 64 -4.73 24.76 25.35
C VAL A 64 -5.10 26.15 25.84
N GLU A 65 -4.10 26.95 26.19
CA GLU A 65 -4.23 28.34 26.61
C GLU A 65 -3.82 29.27 25.46
N LEU A 66 -4.70 30.18 25.08
CA LEU A 66 -4.37 31.33 24.22
C LEU A 66 -4.66 32.61 24.99
N ALA A 67 -3.77 33.60 24.91
CA ALA A 67 -4.02 34.90 25.51
C ALA A 67 -3.85 36.05 24.52
N VAL A 68 -4.69 37.08 24.69
CA VAL A 68 -4.65 38.36 23.99
C VAL A 68 -4.63 39.45 25.04
N GLY A 69 -3.58 40.28 25.07
CA GLY A 69 -3.52 41.43 25.96
C GLY A 69 -3.65 41.09 27.46
N GLY A 70 -3.26 39.87 27.85
CA GLY A 70 -3.37 39.38 29.23
C GLY A 70 -4.69 38.69 29.60
N ILE A 71 -5.66 38.63 28.67
CA ILE A 71 -6.90 37.86 28.83
C ILE A 71 -6.69 36.48 28.20
N SER A 72 -6.83 35.42 28.99
CA SER A 72 -6.66 34.03 28.56
C SER A 72 -8.00 33.34 28.26
N ALA A 73 -8.04 32.59 27.16
CA ALA A 73 -9.05 31.59 26.88
C ALA A 73 -8.42 30.19 26.93
N MET A 74 -9.12 29.23 27.53
CA MET A 74 -8.65 27.85 27.71
C MET A 74 -9.65 26.87 27.09
N THR A 75 -9.16 25.79 26.50
CA THR A 75 -9.99 24.68 26.06
C THR A 75 -9.35 23.33 26.40
N ASN A 76 -10.19 22.38 26.81
CA ASN A 76 -9.75 21.06 27.20
C ASN A 76 -10.06 20.04 26.12
N THR A 77 -9.11 19.14 25.87
CA THR A 77 -9.28 18.01 24.96
C THR A 77 -8.49 16.81 25.46
N THR A 78 -8.73 15.65 24.87
CA THR A 78 -7.97 14.45 25.15
C THR A 78 -7.25 14.00 23.89
N LEU A 79 -6.04 13.49 24.09
CA LEU A 79 -5.19 12.96 23.04
C LEU A 79 -4.77 11.56 23.44
N THR A 80 -5.20 10.57 22.69
CA THR A 80 -4.72 9.20 22.86
C THR A 80 -3.46 9.02 22.03
N VAL A 81 -2.34 8.89 22.73
CA VAL A 81 -1.04 8.58 22.15
C VAL A 81 -0.86 7.07 22.21
N GLY A 82 -0.85 6.42 21.05
CA GLY A 82 -0.92 4.96 21.01
C GLY A 82 0.35 4.27 21.49
N ARG A 83 1.50 4.56 20.87
CA ARG A 83 2.70 3.72 21.02
C ARG A 83 3.97 4.55 20.84
N CYS A 84 4.73 4.73 21.92
CA CYS A 84 5.90 5.61 21.94
C CYS A 84 7.22 4.90 22.20
N SER A 85 7.22 3.61 22.49
CA SER A 85 8.42 2.87 22.83
C SER A 85 8.73 1.71 21.89
N SER A 86 10.02 1.62 21.53
CA SER A 86 10.67 0.38 21.10
C SER A 86 10.69 -0.57 22.29
N ALA A 87 9.60 -1.31 22.51
CA ALA A 87 9.61 -2.38 23.50
C ALA A 87 10.77 -3.33 23.15
N SER A 88 11.61 -3.69 24.12
CA SER A 88 12.77 -4.56 23.90
C SER A 88 12.41 -5.94 23.34
N SER A 89 11.14 -6.32 23.43
CA SER A 89 10.55 -7.54 22.84
C SER A 89 9.92 -7.34 21.46
N CYS A 90 9.94 -6.12 20.91
CA CYS A 90 9.36 -5.80 19.61
C CYS A 90 10.47 -5.78 18.56
N GLU A 91 10.87 -6.97 18.12
CA GLU A 91 11.92 -7.13 17.11
C GLU A 91 11.53 -6.43 15.80
N PHE A 92 12.50 -5.73 15.22
CA PHE A 92 12.29 -5.07 13.95
C PHE A 92 12.27 -6.08 12.80
N PRO A 93 11.39 -5.87 11.81
CA PRO A 93 11.33 -6.71 10.63
C PRO A 93 12.51 -6.43 9.67
N LYS A 94 12.68 -7.29 8.67
CA LYS A 94 13.72 -7.18 7.64
C LYS A 94 13.11 -7.29 6.25
N ILE A 95 13.53 -6.43 5.33
CA ILE A 95 13.22 -6.60 3.90
C ILE A 95 14.31 -7.49 3.30
N GLU A 96 13.89 -8.61 2.70
CA GLU A 96 14.81 -9.53 2.02
C GLU A 96 15.09 -9.05 0.60
N THR A 97 14.02 -8.79 -0.16
CA THR A 97 14.10 -8.34 -1.55
C THR A 97 12.89 -7.50 -1.93
N VAL A 98 13.08 -6.64 -2.92
CA VAL A 98 12.01 -5.92 -3.60
C VAL A 98 12.12 -6.22 -5.09
N GLU A 99 11.08 -6.81 -5.65
CA GLU A 99 11.00 -7.19 -7.05
C GLU A 99 9.97 -6.31 -7.75
N VAL A 100 10.35 -5.77 -8.91
CA VAL A 100 9.41 -5.10 -9.82
C VAL A 100 9.11 -6.05 -10.95
N LEU A 101 7.87 -6.53 -10.99
CA LEU A 101 7.40 -7.47 -11.99
C LEU A 101 7.32 -6.77 -13.37
N LYS A 102 7.22 -7.56 -14.44
CA LYS A 102 7.18 -7.05 -15.82
C LYS A 102 6.02 -6.10 -16.11
N ASN A 103 4.93 -6.20 -15.36
CA ASN A 103 3.78 -5.31 -15.42
C ASN A 103 3.89 -4.09 -14.48
N GLY A 104 5.07 -3.82 -13.92
CA GLY A 104 5.35 -2.74 -12.98
C GLY A 104 4.84 -2.96 -11.55
N GLN A 105 4.18 -4.09 -11.26
CA GLN A 105 3.77 -4.43 -9.89
C GLN A 105 5.00 -4.58 -9.00
N ILE A 106 4.99 -3.91 -7.85
CA ILE A 106 6.06 -4.04 -6.86
C ILE A 106 5.67 -5.10 -5.84
N VAL A 107 6.58 -6.04 -5.59
CA VAL A 107 6.43 -7.11 -4.59
C VAL A 107 7.60 -7.04 -3.63
N MET A 108 7.29 -6.92 -2.35
CA MET A 108 8.28 -6.89 -1.26
C MET A 108 8.28 -8.23 -0.54
N LYS A 109 9.41 -8.92 -0.54
CA LYS A 109 9.63 -10.08 0.33
C LYS A 109 10.26 -9.62 1.63
N TYR A 110 9.70 -10.06 2.75
CA TYR A 110 10.11 -9.59 4.06
C TYR A 110 10.02 -10.69 5.10
N PHE A 111 10.84 -10.57 6.13
CA PHE A 111 10.77 -11.33 7.35
C PHE A 111 10.24 -10.44 8.47
N ALA A 112 9.25 -10.93 9.22
CA ALA A 112 8.78 -10.30 10.44
C ALA A 112 8.44 -11.40 11.45
N ASP A 113 9.07 -11.36 12.62
CA ASP A 113 8.71 -12.25 13.72
C ASP A 113 7.25 -12.02 14.12
N THR A 114 6.51 -13.11 14.34
CA THR A 114 5.08 -13.08 14.67
C THR A 114 4.82 -12.97 16.16
N THR A 115 5.83 -13.18 17.01
CA THR A 115 5.72 -12.95 18.46
C THR A 115 5.17 -11.55 18.67
N ASN A 116 4.16 -11.39 19.52
CA ASN A 116 3.51 -10.11 19.82
C ASN A 116 3.09 -9.22 18.62
N LEU A 117 3.01 -9.72 17.39
CA LEU A 117 2.66 -8.92 16.21
C LEU A 117 1.22 -8.38 16.32
N ALA A 118 1.08 -7.06 16.21
CA ALA A 118 -0.20 -6.38 16.02
C ALA A 118 -0.47 -6.12 14.54
N THR A 119 0.50 -5.52 13.84
CA THR A 119 0.45 -5.28 12.39
C THR A 119 1.83 -4.82 11.88
N LEU A 120 2.00 -4.62 10.57
CA LEU A 120 3.17 -3.99 9.98
C LEU A 120 2.79 -2.67 9.30
N GLU A 121 3.81 -1.83 9.13
CA GLU A 121 3.76 -0.63 8.29
C GLU A 121 4.95 -0.59 7.33
N TYR A 122 4.72 -0.11 6.12
CA TYR A 122 5.76 0.22 5.17
C TYR A 122 5.60 1.64 4.67
N GLN A 123 6.73 2.24 4.32
CA GLN A 123 6.83 3.57 3.74
C GLN A 123 7.64 3.49 2.46
N ILE A 124 7.25 4.29 1.46
CA ILE A 124 8.01 4.50 0.24
C ILE A 124 8.36 5.98 0.13
N ALA A 125 9.62 6.28 -0.16
CA ALA A 125 10.14 7.63 -0.30
C ALA A 125 10.97 7.80 -1.58
N THR A 126 11.17 9.04 -1.99
CA THR A 126 12.07 9.40 -3.11
C THR A 126 13.52 9.61 -2.66
N ASP A 127 13.79 9.54 -1.36
CA ASP A 127 15.13 9.66 -0.76
C ASP A 127 15.35 8.60 0.34
N SER A 128 16.62 8.23 0.56
CA SER A 128 17.03 7.20 1.52
C SER A 128 16.77 7.56 2.98
N GLU A 129 16.67 8.85 3.27
CA GLU A 129 16.46 9.38 4.62
C GLU A 129 14.98 9.44 5.01
N PHE A 130 14.08 9.14 4.05
CA PHE A 130 12.62 9.22 4.21
C PHE A 130 12.13 10.61 4.65
N THR A 131 12.77 11.66 4.11
CA THR A 131 12.30 13.04 4.26
C THR A 131 11.11 13.35 3.33
N ASN A 132 11.06 12.71 2.15
CA ASN A 132 9.98 12.84 1.17
C ASN A 132 9.23 11.52 0.99
N ILE A 133 8.36 11.22 1.94
CA ILE A 133 7.50 10.03 1.91
C ILE A 133 6.35 10.25 0.91
N ILE A 134 6.24 9.37 -0.08
CA ILE A 134 5.21 9.42 -1.13
C ILE A 134 4.09 8.41 -0.90
N TYR A 135 4.33 7.40 -0.07
CA TYR A 135 3.33 6.38 0.25
C TYR A 135 3.55 5.76 1.63
N VAL A 136 2.44 5.49 2.34
CA VAL A 136 2.42 4.83 3.63
C VAL A 136 1.28 3.81 3.63
N LYS A 137 1.56 2.60 4.10
CA LYS A 137 0.57 1.55 4.33
C LYS A 137 0.74 1.02 5.74
N VAL A 138 -0.33 1.05 6.53
CA VAL A 138 -0.45 0.37 7.83
C VAL A 138 -1.50 -0.71 7.70
N GLY A 139 -1.39 -1.80 8.46
CA GLY A 139 -2.45 -2.81 8.48
C GLY A 139 -2.19 -3.98 7.54
N PHE A 140 -0.95 -4.22 7.09
CA PHE A 140 -0.60 -5.44 6.37
C PHE A 140 0.14 -6.39 7.31
N SER A 141 -0.16 -7.67 7.19
CA SER A 141 0.57 -8.77 7.81
C SER A 141 -0.18 -10.02 7.41
N ASP A 142 0.40 -10.84 6.54
CA ASP A 142 -0.19 -12.13 6.28
C ASP A 142 0.13 -13.07 7.44
N ILE A 143 -0.87 -13.31 8.28
CA ILE A 143 -0.81 -14.27 9.39
C ILE A 143 -0.66 -15.71 8.88
N ASN A 144 -0.83 -15.94 7.57
CA ASN A 144 -0.73 -17.26 6.93
C ASN A 144 0.66 -17.56 6.34
N ASN A 145 1.72 -16.88 6.82
CA ASN A 145 3.12 -17.20 6.48
C ASN A 145 3.55 -16.87 5.04
N THR A 146 2.77 -16.07 4.31
CA THR A 146 3.16 -15.50 3.03
C THR A 146 4.05 -14.29 3.28
N LEU A 147 5.37 -14.53 3.29
CA LEU A 147 6.45 -13.55 3.50
C LEU A 147 6.60 -12.57 2.31
N SER A 148 5.49 -12.14 1.72
CA SER A 148 5.46 -11.28 0.53
C SER A 148 4.26 -10.35 0.56
N GLU A 149 4.50 -9.06 0.34
CA GLU A 149 3.48 -8.03 0.22
C GLU A 149 3.46 -7.49 -1.22
N TYR A 150 2.26 -7.46 -1.80
CA TYR A 150 2.02 -6.81 -3.09
C TYR A 150 1.66 -5.35 -2.82
N ILE A 151 2.54 -4.44 -3.22
CA ILE A 151 2.33 -3.01 -2.97
C ILE A 151 1.09 -2.54 -3.72
N ASP A 152 0.24 -1.77 -3.05
CA ASP A 152 -0.96 -1.22 -3.65
C ASP A 152 -0.59 -0.05 -4.59
N MET A 153 -0.52 -0.39 -5.87
CA MET A 153 -0.17 0.55 -6.93
C MET A 153 -1.31 1.52 -7.29
N LYS A 154 -2.56 1.29 -6.84
CA LYS A 154 -3.70 2.17 -7.17
C LYS A 154 -3.72 3.41 -6.31
N ASN A 155 -3.49 3.20 -5.01
CA ASN A 155 -3.54 4.27 -4.02
C ASN A 155 -2.14 4.87 -3.79
N GLY A 156 -1.08 4.19 -4.25
CA GLY A 156 0.28 4.71 -4.24
C GLY A 156 0.45 5.81 -5.28
N LYS A 157 0.92 6.99 -4.87
CA LYS A 157 1.46 8.01 -5.78
C LYS A 157 2.87 7.61 -6.26
N ILE A 158 3.01 6.37 -6.72
CA ILE A 158 4.28 5.78 -7.14
C ILE A 158 4.55 6.24 -8.56
N LEU A 159 5.57 7.08 -8.73
CA LEU A 159 5.98 7.56 -10.05
C LEU A 159 6.60 6.40 -10.84
N ASN A 160 6.29 6.32 -12.14
CA ASN A 160 6.88 5.33 -13.05
C ASN A 160 8.37 5.62 -13.27
N ASN A 161 9.15 4.58 -13.53
CA ASN A 161 10.57 4.67 -13.90
C ASN A 161 11.38 5.60 -12.96
N THR A 162 11.10 5.54 -11.66
CA THR A 162 11.71 6.39 -10.64
C THR A 162 12.46 5.55 -9.61
N LYS A 163 13.63 6.01 -9.20
CA LYS A 163 14.39 5.41 -8.08
C LYS A 163 13.68 5.75 -6.77
N LEU A 164 13.39 4.73 -5.97
CA LEU A 164 12.62 4.83 -4.74
C LEU A 164 13.26 3.99 -3.63
N TYR A 165 12.86 4.28 -2.40
CA TYR A 165 13.34 3.63 -1.19
C TYR A 165 12.15 3.11 -0.39
N ILE A 166 12.25 1.89 0.13
CA ILE A 166 11.24 1.28 1.00
C ILE A 166 11.85 0.81 2.32
N ARG A 167 11.09 0.99 3.40
CA ARG A 167 11.38 0.46 4.73
C ARG A 167 10.11 -0.03 5.39
N ILE A 168 10.23 -0.96 6.33
CA ILE A 168 9.12 -1.52 7.07
C ILE A 168 9.36 -1.46 8.58
N ARG A 169 8.29 -1.43 9.38
CA ARG A 169 8.36 -1.56 10.84
C ARG A 169 7.21 -2.40 11.36
N LYS A 170 7.39 -2.92 12.56
CA LYS A 170 6.43 -3.77 13.26
C LYS A 170 5.74 -3.01 14.37
N TYR A 171 4.44 -3.19 14.45
CA TYR A 171 3.61 -2.79 15.57
C TYR A 171 3.37 -4.01 16.45
N CYS A 172 3.70 -3.94 17.73
CA CYS A 172 3.60 -5.05 18.69
C CYS A 172 2.52 -4.84 19.75
N LYS A 173 1.99 -5.93 20.31
CA LYS A 173 1.08 -5.97 21.46
C LYS A 173 1.89 -6.11 22.77
N PRO A 174 1.44 -5.55 23.91
CA PRO A 174 0.27 -4.67 24.04
C PRO A 174 0.48 -3.32 23.32
N ASP A 175 1.62 -2.63 23.49
CA ASP A 175 1.81 -1.26 22.97
C ASP A 175 3.25 -0.95 22.51
N GLY A 176 3.84 -1.81 21.66
CA GLY A 176 5.19 -1.60 21.11
C GLY A 176 5.19 -1.14 19.64
N ILE A 177 6.23 -0.41 19.24
CA ILE A 177 6.62 -0.22 17.82
C ILE A 177 8.09 -0.59 17.71
N SER A 178 8.50 -1.37 16.71
CA SER A 178 9.91 -1.65 16.46
C SER A 178 10.60 -0.45 15.84
N ASP A 179 11.93 -0.46 15.86
CA ASP A 179 12.70 0.36 14.94
C ASP A 179 12.39 -0.01 13.47
N TRP A 180 12.77 0.86 12.54
CA TRP A 180 12.66 0.59 11.11
C TRP A 180 13.62 -0.53 10.68
N SER A 181 13.21 -1.28 9.66
CA SER A 181 14.05 -2.26 8.98
C SER A 181 15.23 -1.62 8.24
N ASN A 182 16.04 -2.46 7.60
CA ASN A 182 16.91 -2.01 6.52
C ASN A 182 16.10 -1.27 5.43
N VAL A 183 16.74 -0.25 4.86
CA VAL A 183 16.23 0.48 3.68
C VAL A 183 16.65 -0.27 2.42
N VAL A 184 15.71 -0.47 1.50
CA VAL A 184 15.99 -1.08 0.19
C VAL A 184 15.71 -0.07 -0.92
N GLU A 185 16.71 0.16 -1.76
CA GLU A 185 16.59 0.92 -2.99
C GLU A 185 16.02 0.03 -4.10
N PHE A 186 15.10 0.56 -4.90
CA PHE A 186 14.59 -0.10 -6.10
C PHE A 186 14.21 0.92 -7.17
N GLN A 187 14.13 0.47 -8.41
CA GLN A 187 13.67 1.26 -9.55
C GLN A 187 12.22 0.85 -9.86
N SER A 188 11.25 1.77 -9.77
CA SER A 188 9.87 1.48 -10.16
C SER A 188 9.75 1.26 -11.68
N GLY A 189 8.75 0.48 -12.09
CA GLY A 189 8.41 0.28 -13.49
C GLY A 189 7.13 1.02 -13.89
N GLU A 190 6.70 0.84 -15.13
CA GLU A 190 5.38 1.28 -15.59
C GLU A 190 4.32 0.27 -15.16
N TRP A 191 3.39 0.71 -14.30
CA TRP A 191 2.37 -0.19 -13.79
C TRP A 191 1.21 -0.34 -14.77
N ASN A 192 1.09 -1.55 -15.33
CA ASN A 192 -0.04 -1.97 -16.14
C ASN A 192 -1.06 -2.65 -15.23
N ASN A 193 -2.08 -1.89 -14.81
CA ASN A 193 -3.12 -2.37 -13.91
C ASN A 193 -3.79 -3.67 -14.44
N PRO A 194 -3.93 -4.72 -13.61
CA PRO A 194 -4.62 -5.94 -14.01
C PRO A 194 -6.05 -5.67 -14.48
N VAL A 195 -6.38 -6.21 -15.65
CA VAL A 195 -7.66 -6.08 -16.32
C VAL A 195 -8.36 -7.43 -16.35
N GLU A 196 -9.68 -7.40 -16.21
CA GLU A 196 -10.49 -8.60 -16.31
C GLU A 196 -10.55 -9.08 -17.76
N ALA A 197 -10.37 -10.37 -17.94
CA ALA A 197 -10.40 -11.03 -19.24
C ALA A 197 -11.20 -12.33 -19.18
N TYR A 198 -11.84 -12.63 -20.30
CA TYR A 198 -12.55 -13.88 -20.54
C TYR A 198 -11.71 -14.68 -21.53
N CYS A 199 -11.29 -15.88 -21.15
CA CYS A 199 -10.38 -16.71 -21.93
C CYS A 199 -11.05 -18.01 -22.35
N LEU A 200 -10.73 -18.51 -23.55
CA LEU A 200 -11.02 -19.89 -23.97
C LEU A 200 -9.72 -20.66 -24.24
N PRO A 201 -9.70 -21.98 -23.95
CA PRO A 201 -8.51 -22.80 -24.07
C PRO A 201 -8.12 -23.08 -25.53
N ALA A 202 -6.88 -23.49 -25.76
CA ALA A 202 -6.38 -23.90 -27.07
C ALA A 202 -6.58 -25.41 -27.37
N ASP A 203 -7.60 -26.04 -26.79
CA ASP A 203 -7.91 -27.47 -26.98
C ASP A 203 -8.78 -27.75 -28.23
N GLY A 204 -9.06 -26.70 -29.01
CA GLY A 204 -9.76 -26.71 -30.30
C GLY A 204 -9.78 -25.31 -30.92
N ASP A 205 -10.20 -25.21 -32.19
CA ASP A 205 -10.29 -23.93 -32.92
C ASP A 205 -11.68 -23.27 -32.83
N ASP A 206 -12.67 -23.94 -32.22
CA ASP A 206 -14.03 -23.44 -32.17
C ASP A 206 -14.18 -22.32 -31.12
N LEU A 207 -14.23 -21.07 -31.61
CA LEU A 207 -14.72 -19.95 -30.82
C LEU A 207 -16.21 -20.14 -30.53
N ASN A 208 -16.60 -20.08 -29.26
CA ASN A 208 -17.99 -20.22 -28.85
C ASN A 208 -18.48 -19.03 -28.01
N GLN A 209 -19.79 -18.98 -27.72
CA GLN A 209 -20.40 -17.88 -26.95
C GLN A 209 -19.93 -17.80 -25.49
N ASP A 210 -19.20 -18.79 -24.96
CA ASP A 210 -18.72 -18.75 -23.57
C ASP A 210 -17.66 -17.66 -23.37
N ILE A 211 -16.97 -17.22 -24.44
CA ILE A 211 -16.09 -16.03 -24.43
C ILE A 211 -16.86 -14.75 -24.05
N CYS A 212 -18.19 -14.74 -24.26
CA CYS A 212 -19.03 -13.58 -24.00
C CYS A 212 -19.49 -13.47 -22.55
N TYR A 213 -19.79 -14.61 -21.91
CA TYR A 213 -20.53 -14.64 -20.65
C TYR A 213 -19.80 -15.36 -19.50
N GLY A 214 -18.72 -16.11 -19.78
CA GLY A 214 -17.91 -16.76 -18.74
C GLY A 214 -18.66 -17.81 -17.92
N THR A 215 -19.72 -18.41 -18.45
CA THR A 215 -20.58 -19.34 -17.72
C THR A 215 -20.07 -20.79 -17.79
N ARG A 216 -19.69 -21.32 -16.62
CA ARG A 216 -19.43 -22.73 -16.24
C ARG A 216 -18.54 -23.58 -17.17
N GLY A 217 -17.28 -23.72 -16.78
CA GLY A 217 -16.40 -24.85 -17.10
C GLY A 217 -15.58 -24.71 -18.39
N PHE A 218 -16.05 -23.93 -19.37
CA PHE A 218 -15.40 -23.79 -20.67
C PHE A 218 -14.58 -22.51 -20.83
N ALA A 219 -15.02 -21.40 -20.21
CA ALA A 219 -14.31 -20.14 -20.21
C ALA A 219 -13.66 -19.84 -18.85
N TRP A 220 -12.42 -19.34 -18.88
CA TRP A 220 -11.70 -18.89 -17.71
C TRP A 220 -11.78 -17.38 -17.59
N LYS A 221 -12.61 -16.93 -16.65
CA LYS A 221 -12.68 -15.54 -16.23
C LYS A 221 -11.54 -15.27 -15.24
N THR A 222 -10.61 -14.38 -15.59
CA THR A 222 -9.43 -14.10 -14.77
C THR A 222 -8.96 -12.65 -14.93
N LYS A 223 -8.00 -12.24 -14.11
CA LYS A 223 -7.29 -10.97 -14.29
C LYS A 223 -5.94 -11.23 -14.94
N VAL A 224 -5.59 -10.39 -15.91
CA VAL A 224 -4.29 -10.43 -16.58
C VAL A 224 -3.73 -9.02 -16.72
N THR A 225 -2.45 -8.93 -17.04
CA THR A 225 -1.78 -7.68 -17.40
C THR A 225 -1.23 -7.80 -18.80
N LEU A 226 -1.08 -6.67 -19.48
CA LEU A 226 -0.57 -6.58 -20.85
C LEU A 226 0.76 -5.82 -20.83
N THR A 227 1.61 -6.05 -21.83
CA THR A 227 2.81 -5.22 -22.04
C THR A 227 2.49 -3.83 -22.57
N THR A 228 1.29 -3.65 -23.11
CA THR A 228 0.78 -2.40 -23.69
C THR A 228 -0.36 -1.88 -22.83
N SER A 229 -0.66 -0.59 -22.92
CA SER A 229 -1.72 0.06 -22.12
C SER A 229 -3.14 -0.40 -22.47
N GLN A 230 -3.31 -1.00 -23.65
CA GLN A 230 -4.56 -1.56 -24.16
C GLN A 230 -4.25 -2.84 -24.95
N PRO A 231 -5.20 -3.77 -25.10
CA PRO A 231 -4.98 -4.99 -25.88
C PRO A 231 -4.88 -4.68 -27.37
N GLU A 232 -3.79 -5.11 -27.99
CA GLU A 232 -3.52 -4.93 -29.43
C GLU A 232 -2.66 -6.08 -29.96
N VAL A 233 -2.59 -6.22 -31.29
CA VAL A 233 -1.73 -7.23 -31.91
C VAL A 233 -0.27 -6.96 -31.54
N GLY A 234 0.40 -7.99 -31.02
CA GLY A 234 1.75 -7.94 -30.50
C GLY A 234 1.87 -7.86 -28.98
N SER A 235 0.80 -7.52 -28.24
CA SER A 235 0.81 -7.49 -26.78
C SER A 235 1.09 -8.88 -26.18
N LEU A 236 1.91 -8.94 -25.14
CA LEU A 236 2.10 -10.15 -24.34
C LEU A 236 1.16 -10.13 -23.13
N ILE A 237 0.58 -11.28 -22.83
CA ILE A 237 -0.35 -11.48 -21.71
C ILE A 237 0.42 -12.07 -20.53
N TYR A 238 0.33 -11.40 -19.40
CA TYR A 238 0.93 -11.80 -18.13
C TYR A 238 -0.15 -12.09 -17.11
N LEU A 239 0.06 -13.15 -16.35
CA LEU A 239 -0.72 -13.52 -15.18
C LEU A 239 -0.45 -12.52 -14.04
N THR A 240 -1.32 -12.48 -13.04
CA THR A 240 -1.18 -11.54 -11.90
C THR A 240 0.08 -11.75 -11.07
N ASN A 241 0.69 -12.93 -11.15
CA ASN A 241 1.99 -13.23 -10.54
C ASN A 241 3.20 -12.76 -11.38
N GLY A 242 2.96 -12.01 -12.46
CA GLY A 242 4.00 -11.44 -13.33
C GLY A 242 4.66 -12.43 -14.29
N LYS A 243 4.14 -13.65 -14.42
CA LYS A 243 4.61 -14.64 -15.40
C LYS A 243 3.77 -14.59 -16.68
N LEU A 244 4.36 -14.95 -17.82
CA LEU A 244 3.63 -15.05 -19.09
C LEU A 244 2.48 -16.05 -18.98
N ALA A 245 1.34 -15.76 -19.61
CA ALA A 245 0.14 -16.60 -19.61
C ALA A 245 0.27 -17.79 -20.60
N ILE A 246 1.27 -18.64 -20.36
CA ILE A 246 1.56 -19.86 -21.12
C ILE A 246 1.27 -21.10 -20.27
N PRO A 247 1.03 -22.28 -20.87
CA PRO A 247 0.65 -23.51 -20.16
C PRO A 247 1.50 -23.83 -18.93
N GLU A 248 2.83 -23.75 -19.05
CA GLU A 248 3.77 -24.03 -17.96
C GLU A 248 3.56 -23.12 -16.73
N ASN A 249 3.33 -21.82 -16.97
CA ASN A 249 3.10 -20.87 -15.89
C ASN A 249 1.67 -20.95 -15.33
N ILE A 250 0.70 -21.31 -16.18
CA ILE A 250 -0.71 -21.54 -15.78
C ILE A 250 -0.81 -22.77 -14.87
N LYS A 251 -0.05 -23.84 -15.15
CA LYS A 251 0.06 -25.02 -14.27
C LYS A 251 0.48 -24.65 -12.84
N ASN A 252 1.37 -23.66 -12.72
CA ASN A 252 1.93 -23.21 -11.46
C ASN A 252 1.06 -22.15 -10.74
N LEU A 253 -0.04 -21.70 -11.33
CA LEU A 253 -1.07 -20.91 -10.63
C LEU A 253 -1.89 -21.86 -9.76
N GLY A 254 -1.50 -21.97 -8.49
CA GLY A 254 -2.20 -22.75 -7.47
C GLY A 254 -3.73 -22.62 -7.57
N GLN A 255 -4.34 -23.69 -8.09
CA GLN A 255 -5.76 -24.06 -7.99
C GLN A 255 -6.87 -23.19 -8.62
N THR A 256 -6.58 -22.15 -9.40
CA THR A 256 -7.66 -21.30 -9.99
C THR A 256 -7.85 -21.40 -11.51
N ALA A 257 -6.89 -21.96 -12.25
CA ALA A 257 -7.04 -22.19 -13.69
C ALA A 257 -7.75 -23.54 -13.96
N PRO A 258 -8.75 -23.61 -14.86
CA PRO A 258 -9.32 -24.88 -15.31
C PRO A 258 -8.26 -25.73 -16.04
N ASP A 259 -8.36 -27.06 -15.95
CA ASP A 259 -7.30 -27.98 -16.43
C ASP A 259 -6.97 -27.83 -17.91
N LYS A 260 -7.97 -27.53 -18.75
CA LYS A 260 -7.76 -27.25 -20.18
C LYS A 260 -6.77 -26.11 -20.42
N PHE A 261 -6.75 -25.07 -19.59
CA PHE A 261 -5.80 -23.97 -19.73
C PHE A 261 -4.40 -24.35 -19.26
N LYS A 262 -4.30 -25.28 -18.30
CA LYS A 262 -3.03 -25.82 -17.87
C LYS A 262 -2.37 -26.63 -18.98
N ASP A 263 -3.13 -27.41 -19.73
CA ASP A 263 -2.59 -28.27 -20.77
C ASP A 263 -2.38 -27.57 -22.11
N TYR A 264 -3.33 -26.71 -22.51
CA TYR A 264 -3.36 -26.13 -23.86
C TYR A 264 -3.08 -24.62 -23.89
N GLY A 265 -3.21 -23.92 -22.77
CA GLY A 265 -3.05 -22.46 -22.70
C GLY A 265 -4.26 -21.70 -23.23
N ILE A 266 -4.09 -20.41 -23.49
CA ILE A 266 -5.15 -19.50 -23.96
C ILE A 266 -5.07 -19.37 -25.49
N ARG A 267 -6.20 -19.54 -26.18
CA ARG A 267 -6.32 -19.31 -27.62
C ARG A 267 -7.14 -18.07 -27.96
N TRP A 268 -8.22 -17.87 -27.24
CA TRP A 268 -9.12 -16.74 -27.42
C TRP A 268 -9.18 -15.93 -26.14
N ILE A 269 -9.10 -14.62 -26.25
CA ILE A 269 -9.22 -13.72 -25.10
C ILE A 269 -10.05 -12.49 -25.45
N ARG A 270 -10.91 -12.07 -24.52
CA ARG A 270 -11.71 -10.86 -24.63
C ARG A 270 -11.53 -9.98 -23.40
N PHE A 271 -11.49 -8.67 -23.63
CA PHE A 271 -11.32 -7.65 -22.60
C PHE A 271 -12.49 -6.66 -22.59
N PRO A 272 -13.60 -6.96 -21.89
CA PRO A 272 -14.82 -6.15 -21.98
C PRO A 272 -14.65 -4.69 -21.55
N SER A 273 -13.66 -4.39 -20.70
CA SER A 273 -13.37 -3.03 -20.25
C SER A 273 -12.76 -2.13 -21.33
N PHE A 274 -12.19 -2.71 -22.40
CA PHE A 274 -11.64 -1.96 -23.53
C PHE A 274 -12.53 -2.07 -24.75
N TYR A 275 -12.86 -3.31 -25.12
CA TYR A 275 -13.62 -3.61 -26.32
C TYR A 275 -14.64 -4.70 -26.00
N ASN A 276 -15.92 -4.33 -25.99
CA ASN A 276 -16.98 -5.27 -25.67
C ASN A 276 -17.16 -6.35 -26.75
N ASP A 277 -16.88 -6.01 -28.01
CA ASP A 277 -17.21 -6.84 -29.16
C ASP A 277 -15.96 -7.29 -29.94
N VAL A 278 -14.79 -7.27 -29.32
CA VAL A 278 -13.52 -7.71 -29.94
C VAL A 278 -12.97 -8.92 -29.20
N VAL A 279 -12.63 -9.96 -29.95
CA VAL A 279 -11.92 -11.14 -29.47
C VAL A 279 -10.53 -11.16 -30.11
N PHE A 280 -9.53 -11.47 -29.31
CA PHE A 280 -8.14 -11.56 -29.70
C PHE A 280 -7.71 -13.03 -29.81
N VAL A 281 -6.95 -13.35 -30.85
CA VAL A 281 -6.25 -14.61 -31.04
C VAL A 281 -4.93 -14.55 -30.28
N VAL A 282 -4.68 -15.56 -29.47
CA VAL A 282 -3.45 -15.71 -28.70
C VAL A 282 -2.67 -16.92 -29.20
N ASP A 283 -1.36 -16.74 -29.39
CA ASP A 283 -0.44 -17.87 -29.47
C ASP A 283 -0.21 -18.43 -28.07
N SER A 284 -0.78 -19.60 -27.80
CA SER A 284 -0.76 -20.23 -26.48
C SER A 284 0.65 -20.59 -26.00
N LYS A 285 1.64 -20.69 -26.90
CA LYS A 285 3.04 -21.01 -26.53
C LYS A 285 3.81 -19.79 -26.05
N THR A 286 3.44 -18.60 -26.52
CA THR A 286 4.16 -17.35 -26.23
C THR A 286 3.34 -16.40 -25.35
N GLY A 287 2.02 -16.59 -25.29
CA GLY A 287 1.09 -15.67 -24.62
C GLY A 287 0.90 -14.36 -25.38
N ARG A 288 1.26 -14.32 -26.66
CA ARG A 288 1.21 -13.13 -27.52
C ARG A 288 -0.11 -13.04 -28.26
N ILE A 289 -0.67 -11.84 -28.37
CA ILE A 289 -1.80 -11.56 -29.25
C ILE A 289 -1.28 -11.50 -30.69
N GLU A 290 -1.81 -12.36 -31.55
CA GLU A 290 -1.38 -12.46 -32.96
C GLU A 290 -2.40 -11.85 -33.93
N ASP A 291 -3.68 -11.84 -33.57
CA ASP A 291 -4.75 -11.29 -34.43
C ASP A 291 -5.97 -10.86 -33.57
N SER A 292 -6.93 -10.17 -34.19
CA SER A 292 -8.18 -9.75 -33.56
C SER A 292 -9.32 -9.63 -34.57
N PHE A 293 -10.54 -9.86 -34.13
CA PHE A 293 -11.73 -9.62 -34.94
C PHE A 293 -12.94 -9.26 -34.10
N ASN A 294 -13.93 -8.69 -34.77
CA ASN A 294 -15.21 -8.37 -34.15
C ASN A 294 -16.02 -9.65 -33.93
N TYR A 295 -16.50 -9.83 -32.71
CA TYR A 295 -17.37 -10.93 -32.29
C TYR A 295 -18.44 -10.38 -31.35
N LYS A 296 -19.70 -10.44 -31.78
CA LYS A 296 -20.81 -9.87 -31.02
C LYS A 296 -21.12 -10.73 -29.81
N CYS A 297 -20.95 -10.11 -28.65
CA CYS A 297 -21.44 -10.54 -27.34
C CYS A 297 -22.64 -9.67 -26.95
#